data_AF-A0A366XP33-F1
#
_entry.id   AF-A0A366XP33-F1
#
_cell.length_a   1.000
_cell.length_b   1.000
_cell.length_c   1.000
_cell.angle_alpha   90.00
_cell.angle_beta   90.00
_cell.angle_gamma   90.00
#
_symmetry.space_group_name_H-M   'P 1'
#
loop_
_entity.id
_entity.type
_entity.pdbx_description
1 polymer ?
#
loop_
_entity_poly.entity_id
_entity_poly.type
_entity_poly.pdbx_seq_one_letter_code
_entity_poly.pdbx_strand_id
1 'polypeptide(L)' 'MRFMDWLAAGILVFMGLSCLTVSGVSLLDGNSISSYIKMFLQICSFMGIPVFIAGLIYFILRKKGTSKK' A
#
# COMPACT_ATOMS: atom_id res chain seq x y z
N MET A 1 4.56 -16.23 14.37
CA MET A 1 4.13 -15.31 13.29
C MET A 1 5.19 -14.24 13.13
N ARG A 2 5.74 -14.05 11.92
CA ARG A 2 6.85 -13.10 11.74
C ARG A 2 6.30 -11.69 11.73
N PHE A 3 6.79 -10.83 12.63
CA PHE A 3 6.38 -9.42 12.77
C PHE A 3 6.39 -8.66 11.44
N MET A 4 7.29 -9.04 10.52
CA MET A 4 7.36 -8.50 9.14
C MET A 4 6.10 -8.72 8.30
N ASP A 5 5.38 -9.83 8.48
CA ASP A 5 4.13 -10.14 7.77
C ASP A 5 3.01 -9.19 8.24
N TRP A 6 2.95 -8.97 9.56
CA TRP A 6 2.00 -8.05 10.19
C TRP A 6 2.33 -6.59 9.85
N LEU A 7 3.61 -6.24 9.78
CA LEU A 7 4.07 -4.90 9.40
C LEU A 7 3.75 -4.57 7.93
N ALA A 8 3.90 -5.54 7.02
CA ALA A 8 3.56 -5.37 5.61
C ALA A 8 2.05 -5.15 5.42
N ALA A 9 1.21 -5.93 6.10
CA ALA A 9 -0.24 -5.74 6.09
C ALA A 9 -0.64 -4.39 6.70
N GLY A 10 -0.04 -4.00 7.82
CA GLY A 10 -0.30 -2.72 8.49
C GLY A 10 0.01 -1.52 7.61
N ILE A 11 1.17 -1.51 6.95
CA ILE A 11 1.56 -0.44 6.03
C ILE A 11 0.63 -0.36 4.82
N LEU A 12 0.21 -1.50 4.27
CA LEU A 12 -0.72 -1.55 3.14
C LEU A 12 -2.08 -0.95 3.50
N VAL A 13 -2.61 -1.30 4.67
CA VAL A 13 -3.87 -0.74 5.19
C VAL A 13 -3.73 0.76 5.44
N PHE A 14 -2.63 1.21 6.07
CA PHE A 14 -2.42 2.62 6.38
C PHE A 14 -2.29 3.49 5.12
N MET A 15 -1.59 2.99 4.10
CA MET A 15 -1.50 3.63 2.79
C MET A 15 -2.87 3.81 2.13
N GLY A 16 -3.67 2.73 2.09
CA GLY A 16 -5.03 2.78 1.52
C GLY A 16 -5.95 3.71 2.30
N LEU A 17 -5.90 3.66 3.63
CA LEU A 17 -6.70 4.51 4.51
C LEU A 17 -6.35 6.00 4.34
N SER A 18 -5.06 6.32 4.20
CA SER A 18 -4.60 7.69 3.98
C SER A 18 -5.09 8.23 2.64
N CYS A 19 -5.02 7.42 1.58
CA CYS A 19 -5.53 7.80 0.26
C CYS A 19 -7.04 8.03 0.29
N LEU A 20 -7.80 7.13 0.94
CA LEU A 20 -9.25 7.24 1.05
C LEU A 20 -9.68 8.46 1.89
N THR A 21 -8.95 8.74 2.97
CA THR A 21 -9.18 9.91 3.83
C THR A 21 -8.95 11.20 3.05
N VAL A 22 -7.87 11.28 2.28
CA VAL A 22 -7.57 12.45 1.43
C VAL A 22 -8.67 12.64 0.37
N SER A 23 -9.16 11.57 -0.25
CA SER A 23 -10.31 11.66 -1.17
C SER A 23 -11.58 12.15 -0.46
N GLY A 24 -11.84 11.67 0.76
CA GLY A 24 -13.01 12.08 1.56
C GLY A 24 -12.97 13.54 1.99
N VAL A 25 -11.83 14.03 2.49
CA VAL A 25 -11.67 15.44 2.87
C VAL A 25 -11.64 16.37 1.65
N SER A 26 -11.15 15.87 0.51
CA SER A 26 -11.16 16.61 -0.76
C SER A 26 -12.58 16.84 -1.30
N LEU A 27 -13.53 15.94 -1.02
CA LEU A 27 -14.95 16.15 -1.35
C LEU A 27 -15.60 17.24 -0.48
N LEU A 28 -15.02 17.53 0.69
CA LEU A 28 -15.51 18.53 1.64
C LEU A 28 -14.88 19.92 1.42
N ASP A 29 -13.63 20.00 0.93
CA ASP A 29 -12.84 21.25 0.86
C ASP A 29 -12.52 21.63 -0.61
N GLY A 30 -13.50 22.27 -1.26
CA GLY A 30 -13.65 22.42 -2.72
C GLY A 30 -12.62 23.21 -3.55
N ASN A 31 -11.48 23.68 -3.02
CA ASN A 31 -10.80 24.84 -3.66
C ASN A 31 -9.41 24.59 -4.31
N SER A 32 -8.66 23.52 -3.99
CA SER A 32 -7.28 23.33 -4.49
C SER A 32 -6.88 21.86 -4.80
N ILE A 33 -7.88 21.05 -5.15
CA ILE A 33 -7.86 19.59 -4.99
C ILE A 33 -7.07 18.83 -6.07
N SER A 34 -7.10 19.30 -7.31
CA SER A 34 -6.68 18.48 -8.46
C SER A 34 -5.17 18.19 -8.51
N SER A 35 -4.34 19.15 -8.04
CA SER A 35 -2.88 18.99 -8.00
C SER A 35 -2.44 18.03 -6.91
N TYR A 36 -3.09 18.09 -5.74
CA TYR A 36 -2.83 17.18 -4.63
C TYR A 36 -3.23 15.74 -4.96
N ILE A 37 -4.44 15.53 -5.49
CA ILE A 37 -4.91 14.19 -5.87
C ILE A 37 -3.97 13.54 -6.90
N LYS A 38 -3.50 14.28 -7.91
CA LYS A 38 -2.56 13.75 -8.91
C LYS A 38 -1.26 13.29 -8.27
N MET A 39 -0.67 14.11 -7.41
CA MET A 39 0.60 13.80 -6.75
C MET A 39 0.44 12.61 -5.80
N PHE A 40 -0.67 12.54 -5.06
CA PHE A 40 -0.98 11.42 -4.17
C PHE A 40 -1.25 10.11 -4.90
N LEU A 41 -2.06 10.10 -5.97
CA LEU A 41 -2.27 8.88 -6.76
C LEU A 41 -0.97 8.39 -7.37
N GLN A 42 -0.14 9.31 -7.86
CA GLN A 42 1.16 8.98 -8.41
C GLN A 42 2.02 8.29 -7.36
N ILE A 43 2.14 8.87 -6.16
CA ILE A 43 2.94 8.30 -5.07
C ILE A 43 2.34 6.98 -4.56
N CYS A 44 1.02 6.91 -4.37
CA CYS A 44 0.34 5.72 -3.86
C CYS A 44 0.47 4.53 -4.82
N SER A 45 0.32 4.78 -6.12
CA SER A 45 0.54 3.77 -7.16
C SER A 45 2.02 3.37 -7.24
N PHE A 46 2.95 4.34 -7.15
CA PHE A 46 4.39 4.07 -7.23
C PHE A 46 4.96 3.36 -6.00
N MET A 47 4.43 3.60 -4.80
CA MET A 47 4.85 2.93 -3.56
C MET A 47 4.12 1.61 -3.33
N GLY A 48 2.87 1.49 -3.79
CA GLY A 48 2.10 0.26 -3.68
C GLY A 48 2.74 -0.90 -4.46
N ILE A 49 3.19 -0.64 -5.69
CA ILE A 49 3.80 -1.64 -6.57
C ILE A 49 5.05 -2.32 -5.95
N PRO A 50 6.10 -1.61 -5.50
CA PRO A 50 7.30 -2.24 -4.96
C PRO A 50 7.03 -2.97 -3.63
N VAL A 51 6.14 -2.43 -2.79
CA VAL A 51 5.74 -3.09 -1.54
C VAL A 51 4.96 -4.38 -1.82
N PHE A 52 4.03 -4.33 -2.78
CA PHE A 52 3.24 -5.49 -3.17
C PHE A 52 4.11 -6.57 -3.81
N ILE A 53 5.03 -6.19 -4.71
CA ILE A 53 5.98 -7.12 -5.34
C ILE A 53 6.90 -7.75 -4.29
N ALA A 54 7.47 -6.96 -3.38
CA ALA A 54 8.33 -7.49 -2.32
C ALA A 54 7.58 -8.48 -1.41
N GLY A 55 6.35 -8.15 -1.01
CA GLY A 55 5.48 -9.05 -0.24
C GLY A 55 5.14 -10.34 -0.99
N LEU A 56 4.80 -10.24 -2.27
CA LEU A 56 4.44 -11.39 -3.11
C LEU A 56 5.63 -12.33 -3.32
N ILE A 57 6.81 -11.78 -3.63
CA ILE A 57 8.06 -12.54 -3.80
C ILE A 57 8.40 -13.27 -2.50
N TYR A 58 8.32 -12.58 -1.36
CA TYR A 58 8.61 -13.18 -0.05
C TYR A 58 7.65 -14.31 0.27
N PHE A 59 6.36 -14.14 -0.05
CA PHE A 59 5.34 -15.17 0.14
C PHE A 59 5.59 -16.40 -0.74
N ILE A 60 5.92 -16.22 -2.02
CA ILE A 60 6.20 -17.32 -2.96
C ILE A 60 7.47 -18.08 -2.54
N LEU A 61 8.54 -17.38 -2.17
CA LEU A 61 9.78 -18.02 -1.69
C LEU A 61 9.54 -18.82 -0.41
N ARG A 62 8.75 -18.27 0.52
CA ARG A 62 8.37 -18.97 1.76
C ARG A 62 7.53 -20.21 1.49
N LYS A 63 6.59 -20.15 0.52
CA LYS A 63 5.75 -21.29 0.14
C LYS A 63 6.57 -22.39 -0.55
N LYS A 64 7.54 -22.01 -1.40
CA LYS A 64 8.40 -22.95 -2.14
C LYS A 64 9.39 -23.69 -1.23
N GLY A 65 9.86 -23.05 -0.16
CA GLY A 65 10.74 -23.66 0.85
C GLY A 65 10.05 -24.73 1.74
N THR A 66 8.72 -24.74 1.81
CA THR A 66 7.95 -25.74 2.59
C THR A 66 7.61 -26.99 1.78
N SER A 67 7.67 -26.94 0.45
CA SER A 67 7.32 -28.08 -0.42
C SER A 67 8.49 -29.01 -0.72
N LYS A 68 9.68 -28.77 -0.14
CA LYS A 68 10.89 -29.60 -0.24
C LYS A 68 11.22 -30.31 1.07
N LYS A 69 10.23 -30.50 1.94
CA LYS A 69 10.35 -31.26 3.18
C LYS A 69 9.32 -32.36 3.23
#